data_AF-A0A831UPU4-F1
#
_entry.id   AF-A0A831UPU4-F1
#
_cell.length_a   1.000
_cell.length_b   1.000
_cell.length_c   1.000
_cell.angle_alpha   90.00
_cell.angle_beta   90.00
_cell.angle_gamma   90.00
#
_symmetry.space_group_name_H-M   'P 1'
#
loop_
_entity.id
_entity.type
_entity.pdbx_description
1 polymer ?
#
loop_
_entity_poly.entity_id
_entity_poly.type
_entity_poly.pdbx_seq_one_letter_code
_entity_poly.pdbx_strand_id
1 'polypeptide(L)'
;MTKRTKPAFHRLRRLTVVGGFMDGVDVEFVAGLNCIIGGRGTGKTTLLEFARYALDLIRDDTNSRRSTQGLIDHNLGGGRIRLTIETKDGLMYIVSRTAGEESIVLDSKGNPTDISLSSGGLFGADIYSQNDIESIADDLLSQLALIDNFEADTIRADNLEIQRTVSALKSNAHECAEAQKMIAGLSDELSTLKVLEAKLKEFKATSGEDADAVNKAQEQKAQRDREKRAITAALESLAEYA
;
A
#
# COMPACT_ATOMS: atom_id res chain seq x y z
N MET A 1 -0.65 18.87 47.12
CA MET A 1 -0.65 18.04 45.89
C MET A 1 -1.83 18.45 45.03
N THR A 2 -1.61 19.32 44.05
CA THR A 2 -2.63 19.75 43.09
C THR A 2 -2.91 18.59 42.15
N LYS A 3 -4.14 18.02 42.19
CA LYS A 3 -4.61 17.07 41.18
C LYS A 3 -4.44 17.74 39.82
N ARG A 4 -3.53 17.25 38.98
CA ARG A 4 -3.45 17.65 37.57
C ARG A 4 -4.73 17.19 36.91
N THR A 5 -5.66 18.11 36.73
CA THR A 5 -6.88 17.90 35.96
C THR A 5 -6.48 17.65 34.52
N LYS A 6 -6.95 16.54 33.95
CA LYS A 6 -6.76 16.18 32.54
C LYS A 6 -7.19 17.36 31.66
N PRO A 7 -6.37 17.85 30.72
CA PRO A 7 -6.74 18.98 29.88
C PRO A 7 -7.94 18.60 28.99
N ALA A 8 -8.88 19.53 28.82
CA ALA A 8 -10.07 19.29 28.00
C ALA A 8 -9.77 19.21 26.49
N PHE A 9 -8.61 19.70 26.05
CA PHE A 9 -8.21 19.81 24.64
C PHE A 9 -6.68 19.79 24.51
N HIS A 10 -6.21 19.53 23.29
CA HIS A 10 -4.80 19.61 22.88
C HIS A 10 -4.27 21.05 22.98
N ARG A 11 -3.03 21.26 23.45
CA ARG A 11 -2.46 22.60 23.64
C ARG A 11 -1.08 22.74 23.03
N LEU A 12 -0.85 23.83 22.33
CA LEU A 12 0.49 24.34 22.08
C LEU A 12 1.01 24.97 23.37
N ARG A 13 2.24 24.66 23.77
CA ARG A 13 2.82 25.13 25.03
C ARG A 13 3.98 26.09 24.82
N ARG A 14 4.88 25.76 23.89
CA ARG A 14 6.04 26.60 23.60
C ARG A 14 6.53 26.36 22.18
N LEU A 15 6.89 27.41 21.46
CA LEU A 15 7.54 27.32 20.16
C LEU A 15 8.87 28.06 20.23
N THR A 16 9.94 27.34 19.93
CA THR A 16 11.29 27.91 19.80
C THR A 16 11.84 27.70 18.41
N VAL A 17 12.57 28.68 17.89
CA VAL A 17 13.21 28.61 16.58
C VAL A 17 14.71 28.86 16.74
N VAL A 18 15.51 28.03 16.08
CA VAL A 18 16.97 28.21 15.96
C VAL A 18 17.32 28.31 14.48
N GLY A 19 18.02 29.38 14.10
CA GLY A 19 18.38 29.70 12.74
C GLY A 19 17.27 30.36 11.91
N GLY A 20 17.66 30.91 10.76
CA GLY A 20 16.75 31.61 9.85
C GLY A 20 16.36 33.02 10.32
N PHE A 21 15.28 33.54 9.76
CA PHE A 21 14.74 34.87 10.01
C PHE A 21 14.22 35.06 11.44
N MET A 22 13.69 34.00 12.06
CA MET A 22 13.14 34.02 13.42
C MET A 22 14.09 33.42 14.45
N ASP A 23 15.41 33.47 14.21
CA ASP A 23 16.39 32.92 15.15
C ASP A 23 16.25 33.53 16.55
N GLY A 24 16.33 32.68 17.57
CA GLY A 24 16.19 33.05 18.97
C GLY A 24 14.75 33.32 19.42
N VAL A 25 13.74 33.16 18.55
CA VAL A 25 12.34 33.26 18.95
C VAL A 25 12.00 32.15 19.93
N ASP A 26 11.37 32.55 21.04
CA ASP A 26 10.95 31.69 22.12
C ASP A 26 9.61 32.19 22.68
N VAL A 27 8.53 31.50 22.32
CA VAL A 27 7.15 31.89 22.64
C VAL A 27 6.52 30.83 23.51
N GLU A 28 6.13 31.20 24.74
CA GLU A 28 5.29 30.37 25.59
C GLU A 28 3.82 30.75 25.42
N PHE A 29 2.98 29.76 25.15
CA PHE A 29 1.55 29.94 24.93
C PHE A 29 0.76 29.68 26.21
N VAL A 30 -0.24 30.52 26.45
CA VAL A 30 -1.23 30.29 27.50
C VAL A 30 -2.35 29.38 27.01
N ALA A 31 -3.06 28.75 27.94
CA ALA A 31 -4.26 28.00 27.59
C ALA A 31 -5.38 28.95 27.14
N GLY A 32 -6.00 28.67 26.00
CA GLY A 32 -7.07 29.48 25.43
C GLY A 32 -6.55 30.45 24.37
N LEU A 33 -6.88 31.73 24.50
CA LEU A 33 -6.61 32.73 23.47
C LEU A 33 -5.19 33.32 23.62
N ASN A 34 -4.41 33.25 22.55
CA ASN A 34 -3.12 33.93 22.41
C ASN A 34 -3.23 34.92 21.25
N CYS A 35 -2.87 36.18 21.47
CA CYS A 35 -2.90 37.22 20.45
C CYS A 35 -1.48 37.68 20.11
N ILE A 36 -1.06 37.45 18.86
CA ILE A 36 0.26 37.88 18.36
C ILE A 36 0.06 39.13 17.51
N ILE A 37 0.57 40.28 17.97
CA ILE A 37 0.36 41.58 17.34
C ILE A 37 1.71 42.22 17.02
N GLY A 38 1.78 42.96 15.91
CA GLY A 38 2.99 43.64 15.46
C GLY A 38 2.84 44.20 14.05
N GLY A 39 3.76 45.06 13.64
CA GLY A 39 3.77 45.68 12.30
C GLY A 39 3.87 44.68 11.15
N ARG A 40 3.68 45.13 9.91
CA ARG A 40 3.84 44.26 8.72
C ARG A 40 5.29 43.75 8.62
N GLY A 41 5.47 42.49 8.23
CA GLY A 41 6.80 41.88 8.07
C GLY A 41 7.48 41.41 9.37
N THR A 42 6.82 41.52 10.52
CA THR A 42 7.38 41.09 11.83
C THR A 42 7.35 39.57 12.08
N GLY A 43 7.00 38.75 11.09
CA GLY A 43 6.99 37.29 11.22
C GLY A 43 5.75 36.68 11.89
N LYS A 44 4.66 37.42 12.08
CA LYS A 44 3.42 36.88 12.69
C LYS A 44 2.86 35.66 11.95
N THR A 45 2.70 35.77 10.63
CA THR A 45 2.26 34.66 9.78
C THR A 45 3.31 33.55 9.77
N THR A 46 4.60 33.91 9.73
CA THR A 46 5.70 32.93 9.79
C THR A 46 5.65 32.07 11.04
N LEU A 47 5.35 32.64 12.21
CA LEU A 47 5.20 31.89 13.46
C LEU A 47 4.07 30.86 13.38
N LEU A 48 2.93 31.22 12.78
CA LEU A 48 1.81 30.31 12.56
C LEU A 48 2.16 29.18 11.58
N GLU A 49 2.82 29.52 10.48
CA GLU A 49 3.30 28.55 9.49
C GLU A 49 4.37 27.63 10.06
N PHE A 50 5.21 28.10 10.97
CA PHE A 50 6.19 27.26 11.66
C PHE A 50 5.52 26.23 12.57
N ALA A 51 4.44 26.62 13.26
CA ALA A 51 3.64 25.65 14.02
C ALA A 51 2.99 24.61 13.09
N ARG A 52 2.42 25.04 11.95
CA ARG A 52 1.85 24.15 10.93
C ARG A 52 2.89 23.18 10.35
N TYR A 53 4.05 23.70 9.98
CA TYR A 53 5.16 22.93 9.45
C TYR A 53 5.68 21.95 10.49
N ALA A 54 5.88 22.35 11.74
CA ALA A 54 6.32 21.43 12.79
C ALA A 54 5.36 20.25 12.97
N LEU A 55 4.04 20.51 12.95
CA LEU A 55 2.99 19.51 13.14
C LEU A 55 2.70 18.63 11.91
N ASP A 56 3.39 18.85 10.79
CA ASP A 56 3.17 18.15 9.52
C ASP A 56 1.74 18.34 8.96
N LEU A 57 1.20 19.55 9.13
CA LEU A 57 -0.18 19.92 8.74
C LEU A 57 -0.21 20.77 7.46
N ILE A 58 0.76 20.62 6.57
CA ILE A 58 0.72 21.30 5.27
C ILE A 58 -0.39 20.66 4.44
N ARG A 59 -1.35 21.47 3.96
CA ARG A 59 -2.49 21.01 3.16
C ARG A 59 -2.01 20.35 1.86
N ASP A 60 -2.84 19.48 1.30
CA ASP A 60 -2.46 18.67 0.14
C ASP A 60 -2.59 19.36 -1.22
N ASP A 61 -3.08 20.60 -1.24
CA ASP A 61 -3.26 21.38 -2.45
C ASP A 61 -1.93 21.94 -2.97
N THR A 62 -1.72 21.83 -4.28
CA THR A 62 -0.43 22.16 -4.93
C THR A 62 -0.02 23.61 -4.75
N ASN A 63 -0.97 24.53 -4.64
CA ASN A 63 -0.71 25.96 -4.47
C ASN A 63 -0.33 26.29 -3.02
N SER A 64 -1.09 25.84 -2.01
CA SER A 64 -0.74 26.13 -0.61
C SER A 64 0.49 25.37 -0.16
N ARG A 65 0.75 24.16 -0.68
CA ARG A 65 2.05 23.49 -0.47
C ARG A 65 3.21 24.34 -0.94
N ARG A 66 3.15 24.87 -2.17
CA ARG A 66 4.24 25.68 -2.73
C ARG A 66 4.43 26.99 -1.97
N SER A 67 3.34 27.68 -1.61
CA SER A 67 3.43 28.95 -0.88
C SER A 67 3.97 28.74 0.54
N THR A 68 3.45 27.72 1.25
CA THR A 68 3.90 27.37 2.60
C THR A 68 5.35 26.92 2.57
N GLN A 69 5.71 25.99 1.68
CA GLN A 69 7.08 25.51 1.56
C GLN A 69 8.05 26.63 1.19
N GLY A 70 7.69 27.50 0.24
CA GLY A 70 8.51 28.66 -0.11
C GLY A 70 8.70 29.63 1.07
N LEU A 71 7.68 29.81 1.90
CA LEU A 71 7.77 30.61 3.12
C LEU A 71 8.71 29.96 4.15
N ILE A 72 8.61 28.64 4.33
CA ILE A 72 9.50 27.88 5.22
C ILE A 72 10.94 27.95 4.72
N ASP A 73 11.19 27.66 3.45
CA ASP A 73 12.53 27.67 2.87
C ASP A 73 13.19 29.04 2.99
N HIS A 74 12.43 30.12 2.72
CA HIS A 74 12.94 31.49 2.82
C HIS A 74 13.20 31.91 4.27
N ASN A 75 12.31 31.56 5.21
CA ASN A 75 12.38 32.09 6.57
C ASN A 75 13.11 31.17 7.55
N LEU A 76 13.02 29.86 7.40
CA LEU A 76 13.71 28.90 8.26
C LEU A 76 15.10 28.57 7.68
N GLY A 77 15.25 28.52 6.35
CA GLY A 77 16.52 28.20 5.70
C GLY A 77 17.00 26.81 6.07
N GLY A 78 18.09 26.70 6.84
CA GLY A 78 18.58 25.45 7.45
C GLY A 78 18.29 25.33 8.95
N GLY A 79 17.38 26.15 9.46
CA GLY A 79 17.03 26.22 10.88
C GLY A 79 16.17 25.06 11.36
N ARG A 80 15.85 25.10 12.66
CA ARG A 80 15.09 24.08 13.37
C ARG A 80 14.00 24.72 14.23
N ILE A 81 12.81 24.14 14.17
CA ILE A 81 11.69 24.48 15.04
C ILE A 81 11.56 23.40 16.11
N ARG A 82 11.34 23.81 17.36
CA ARG A 82 10.85 22.91 18.42
C ARG A 82 9.52 23.44 18.94
N LEU A 83 8.49 22.62 18.84
CA LEU A 83 7.15 22.89 19.29
C LEU A 83 6.79 21.92 20.42
N THR A 84 6.64 22.46 21.62
CA THR A 84 6.17 21.71 22.77
C THR A 84 4.64 21.66 22.75
N ILE A 85 4.10 20.45 22.82
CA ILE A 85 2.66 20.18 22.80
C ILE A 85 2.22 19.39 24.03
N GLU A 86 0.98 19.60 24.44
CA GLU A 86 0.28 18.80 25.45
C GLU A 86 -0.95 18.15 24.81
N THR A 87 -1.05 16.82 24.90
CA THR A 87 -2.23 16.11 24.40
C THR A 87 -3.44 16.31 25.32
N LYS A 88 -4.65 16.02 24.82
CA LYS A 88 -5.87 15.94 25.66
C LYS A 88 -5.74 14.95 26.82
N ASP A 89 -4.78 14.03 26.75
CA ASP A 89 -4.48 13.10 27.83
C ASP A 89 -3.51 13.64 28.90
N GLY A 90 -3.02 14.86 28.73
CA GLY A 90 -2.05 15.50 29.63
C GLY A 90 -0.61 15.04 29.42
N LEU A 91 -0.34 14.33 28.31
CA LEU A 91 1.00 13.91 27.94
C LEU A 91 1.72 15.03 27.20
N MET A 92 3.00 15.22 27.53
CA MET A 92 3.84 16.28 27.00
C MET A 92 4.83 15.71 25.99
N TYR A 93 4.90 16.31 24.82
CA TYR A 93 5.85 15.96 23.76
C TYR A 93 6.51 17.20 23.18
N ILE A 94 7.68 17.01 22.59
CA ILE A 94 8.39 18.04 21.85
C ILE A 94 8.50 17.57 20.40
N VAL A 95 7.80 18.26 19.52
CA VAL A 95 7.91 18.08 18.08
C VAL A 95 9.08 18.91 17.59
N SER A 96 10.05 18.26 16.95
CA SER A 96 11.25 18.90 16.45
C SER A 96 11.35 18.70 14.95
N ARG A 97 11.46 19.77 14.17
CA ARG A 97 11.61 19.69 12.72
C ARG A 97 12.70 20.62 12.22
N THR A 98 13.67 20.06 11.52
CA THR A 98 14.68 20.82 10.75
C THR A 98 14.11 21.10 9.36
N ALA A 99 14.49 22.23 8.76
CA ALA A 99 14.10 22.52 7.39
C ALA A 99 14.53 21.41 6.41
N GLY A 100 13.58 20.94 5.60
CA GLY A 100 13.81 19.88 4.62
C GLY A 100 13.84 18.46 5.19
N GLU A 101 13.71 18.30 6.51
CA GLU A 101 13.71 16.99 7.18
C GLU A 101 12.30 16.62 7.68
N GLU A 102 12.13 15.34 8.00
CA GLU A 102 10.94 14.84 8.69
C GLU A 102 10.89 15.32 10.14
N SER A 103 9.68 15.43 10.68
CA SER A 103 9.48 15.78 12.08
C SER A 103 9.85 14.61 13.00
N ILE A 104 10.53 14.91 14.11
CA ILE A 104 10.88 13.95 15.15
C ILE A 104 10.10 14.29 16.42
N VAL A 105 9.37 13.32 16.96
CA VAL A 105 8.65 13.45 18.22
C VAL A 105 9.53 12.98 19.38
N LEU A 106 9.78 13.88 20.33
CA LEU A 106 10.53 13.61 21.55
C LEU A 106 9.59 13.55 22.76
N ASP A 107 9.93 12.73 23.74
CA ASP A 107 9.27 12.72 25.05
C ASP A 107 9.58 13.99 25.86
N SER A 108 8.94 14.13 27.03
CA SER A 108 9.19 15.24 27.96
C SER A 108 10.64 15.35 28.49
N LYS A 109 11.46 14.31 28.33
CA LYS A 109 12.88 14.28 28.71
C LYS A 109 13.81 14.54 27.52
N GLY A 110 13.27 14.67 26.31
CA GLY A 110 14.02 14.91 25.08
C GLY A 110 14.49 13.65 24.36
N ASN A 111 14.01 12.46 24.74
CA ASN A 111 14.35 11.22 24.04
C ASN A 111 13.44 11.01 22.82
N PRO A 112 13.95 10.50 21.69
CA PRO A 112 13.13 10.12 20.54
C PRO A 112 12.08 9.08 20.90
N THR A 113 10.92 9.17 20.25
CA THR A 113 9.81 8.22 20.36
C THR A 113 9.50 7.62 19.00
N ASP A 114 8.88 6.45 18.97
CA ASP A 114 8.42 5.79 17.72
C ASP A 114 7.12 6.40 17.17
N ILE A 115 6.68 7.54 17.71
CA ILE A 115 5.43 8.18 17.34
C ILE A 115 5.66 9.03 16.09
N SER A 116 4.90 8.75 15.03
CA SER A 116 4.83 9.62 13.85
C SER A 116 3.61 10.55 13.91
N LEU A 117 3.81 11.82 13.56
CA LEU A 117 2.72 12.80 13.41
C LEU A 117 1.85 12.50 12.19
N SER A 118 2.43 11.95 11.12
CA SER A 118 1.71 11.62 9.87
C SER A 118 0.63 10.56 10.05
N SER A 119 0.65 9.83 11.16
CA SER A 119 -0.38 8.84 11.52
C SER A 119 -1.66 9.48 12.09
N GLY A 120 -1.67 10.82 12.29
CA GLY A 120 -2.86 11.60 12.62
C GLY A 120 -3.49 11.31 13.99
N GLY A 121 -2.76 10.69 14.92
CA GLY A 121 -3.30 10.26 16.22
C GLY A 121 -2.75 11.01 17.44
N LEU A 122 -1.61 11.69 17.34
CA LEU A 122 -0.93 12.29 18.51
C LEU A 122 -1.54 13.63 18.92
N PHE A 123 -1.76 14.51 17.94
CA PHE A 123 -2.15 15.90 18.17
C PHE A 123 -2.90 16.43 16.95
N GLY A 124 -4.17 16.80 17.14
CA GLY A 124 -4.98 17.47 16.13
C GLY A 124 -4.95 18.98 16.34
N ALA A 125 -4.74 19.74 15.26
CA ALA A 125 -4.88 21.18 15.24
C ALA A 125 -5.39 21.66 13.89
N ASP A 126 -6.36 22.58 13.92
CA ASP A 126 -6.82 23.27 12.72
C ASP A 126 -6.09 24.61 12.61
N ILE A 127 -5.32 24.77 11.55
CA ILE A 127 -4.52 25.99 11.31
C ILE A 127 -5.01 26.65 10.04
N TYR A 128 -5.52 27.87 10.17
CA TYR A 128 -6.01 28.70 9.08
C TYR A 128 -5.11 29.92 8.91
N SER A 129 -4.47 30.03 7.75
CA SER A 129 -3.60 31.13 7.35
C SER A 129 -4.33 32.11 6.45
N GLN A 130 -3.58 33.04 5.86
CA GLN A 130 -4.13 34.09 5.03
C GLN A 130 -4.87 33.52 3.82
N ASN A 131 -6.13 33.95 3.63
CA ASN A 131 -7.07 33.52 2.58
C ASN A 131 -7.53 32.05 2.67
N ASP A 132 -7.09 31.26 3.66
CA ASP A 132 -7.50 29.85 3.79
C ASP A 132 -9.01 29.72 4.01
N ILE A 133 -9.61 30.62 4.81
CA ILE A 133 -11.04 30.61 5.12
C ILE A 133 -11.87 30.84 3.85
N GLU A 134 -11.48 31.83 3.04
CA GLU A 134 -12.14 32.14 1.77
C GLU A 134 -12.00 30.97 0.80
N SER A 135 -10.80 30.39 0.68
CA SER A 135 -10.56 29.22 -0.16
C SER A 135 -11.40 28.02 0.26
N ILE A 136 -11.63 27.81 1.56
CA ILE A 136 -12.51 26.73 2.02
C ILE A 136 -13.97 27.02 1.68
N ALA A 137 -14.41 28.28 1.80
CA ALA A 137 -15.78 28.66 1.45
C ALA A 137 -16.10 28.46 -0.04
N ASP A 138 -15.11 28.50 -0.92
CA ASP A 138 -15.28 28.31 -2.36
C ASP A 138 -15.04 26.86 -2.84
N ASP A 139 -14.49 25.98 -1.99
CA ASP A 139 -14.19 24.58 -2.35
C ASP A 139 -15.04 23.57 -1.57
N LEU A 140 -15.89 22.84 -2.30
CA LEU A 140 -16.82 21.86 -1.74
C LEU A 140 -16.10 20.68 -1.05
N LEU A 141 -14.93 20.28 -1.56
CA LEU A 141 -14.16 19.18 -0.96
C LEU A 141 -13.54 19.62 0.37
N SER A 142 -13.02 20.84 0.44
CA SER A 142 -12.54 21.42 1.70
C SER A 142 -13.65 21.56 2.74
N GLN A 143 -14.87 21.93 2.32
CA GLN A 143 -16.03 22.00 3.23
C GLN A 143 -16.41 20.63 3.77
N LEU A 144 -16.46 19.62 2.90
CA LEU A 144 -16.74 18.25 3.31
C LEU A 144 -15.68 17.75 4.30
N ALA A 145 -14.40 18.00 4.03
CA ALA A 145 -13.30 17.63 4.93
C ALA A 145 -13.43 18.29 6.32
N LEU A 146 -13.91 19.54 6.39
CA LEU A 146 -14.20 20.19 7.68
C LEU A 146 -15.34 19.51 8.45
N ILE A 147 -16.39 19.07 7.73
CA ILE A 147 -17.53 18.37 8.33
C ILE A 147 -17.09 16.98 8.82
N ASP A 148 -16.31 16.27 8.00
CA ASP A 148 -15.79 14.95 8.32
C ASP A 148 -14.89 14.98 9.57
N ASN A 149 -14.21 16.09 9.85
CA ASN A 149 -13.36 16.24 11.03
C ASN A 149 -14.12 16.08 12.36
N PHE A 150 -15.44 16.32 12.39
CA PHE A 150 -16.27 16.10 13.58
C PHE A 150 -16.40 14.61 13.94
N GLU A 151 -16.28 13.71 12.96
CA GLU A 151 -16.43 12.26 13.11
C GLU A 151 -15.22 11.51 12.50
N ALA A 152 -14.03 12.13 12.59
CA ALA A 152 -12.83 11.65 11.91
C ALA A 152 -12.47 10.19 12.26
N ASP A 153 -12.64 9.78 13.52
CA ASP A 153 -12.33 8.42 13.97
C ASP A 153 -13.32 7.39 13.39
N THR A 154 -14.61 7.71 13.35
CA THR A 154 -15.66 6.88 12.76
C THR A 154 -15.43 6.72 11.26
N ILE A 155 -15.23 7.83 10.55
CA ILE A 155 -14.96 7.84 9.10
C ILE A 155 -13.68 7.08 8.77
N ARG A 156 -12.63 7.20 9.60
CA ARG A 156 -11.38 6.44 9.43
C ARG A 156 -11.62 4.94 9.59
N ALA A 157 -12.43 4.52 10.57
CA ALA A 157 -12.77 3.11 10.78
C ALA A 157 -13.55 2.54 9.58
N ASP A 158 -14.56 3.25 9.09
CA ASP A 158 -15.37 2.85 7.94
C ASP A 158 -14.51 2.74 6.67
N ASN A 159 -13.62 3.70 6.43
CA ASN A 159 -12.70 3.66 5.29
C ASN A 159 -11.75 2.45 5.34
N LEU A 160 -11.26 2.07 6.53
CA LEU A 160 -10.44 0.88 6.70
C LEU A 160 -11.24 -0.40 6.39
N GLU A 161 -12.50 -0.47 6.79
CA GLU A 161 -13.39 -1.59 6.48
C GLU A 161 -13.69 -1.70 4.98
N ILE A 162 -13.94 -0.56 4.33
CA ILE A 162 -14.12 -0.49 2.87
C ILE A 162 -12.87 -1.02 2.16
N GLN A 163 -11.68 -0.57 2.55
CA GLN A 163 -10.42 -1.03 1.94
C GLN A 163 -10.20 -2.53 2.11
N ARG A 164 -10.50 -3.09 3.29
CA ARG A 164 -10.43 -4.54 3.56
C ARG A 164 -11.40 -5.29 2.65
N THR A 165 -12.64 -4.82 2.54
CA THR A 165 -13.68 -5.44 1.72
C THR A 165 -13.31 -5.41 0.24
N VAL A 166 -12.81 -4.29 -0.27
CA VAL A 166 -12.34 -4.16 -1.66
C VAL A 166 -11.18 -5.11 -1.94
N SER A 167 -10.24 -5.25 -1.00
CA SER A 167 -9.11 -6.18 -1.14
C SER A 167 -9.58 -7.64 -1.17
N ALA A 168 -10.53 -8.01 -0.31
CA ALA A 168 -11.14 -9.33 -0.29
C ALA A 168 -11.90 -9.64 -1.60
N LEU A 169 -12.67 -8.68 -2.12
CA LEU A 169 -13.37 -8.79 -3.40
C LEU A 169 -12.39 -9.02 -4.57
N LYS A 170 -11.24 -8.32 -4.57
CA LYS A 170 -10.19 -8.53 -5.60
C LYS A 170 -9.59 -9.93 -5.53
N SER A 171 -9.31 -10.45 -4.34
CA SER A 171 -8.82 -11.83 -4.17
C SER A 171 -9.84 -12.85 -4.67
N ASN A 172 -11.09 -12.70 -4.24
CA ASN A 172 -12.18 -13.59 -4.64
C ASN A 172 -12.38 -13.57 -6.16
N ALA A 173 -12.39 -12.39 -6.79
CA ALA A 173 -12.49 -12.26 -8.24
C ALA A 173 -11.34 -12.98 -8.97
N HIS A 174 -10.12 -12.90 -8.44
CA HIS A 174 -8.98 -13.63 -9.00
C HIS A 174 -9.17 -15.15 -8.89
N GLU A 175 -9.58 -15.64 -7.72
CA GLU A 175 -9.86 -17.07 -7.50
C GLU A 175 -10.97 -17.60 -8.43
N CYS A 176 -12.05 -16.84 -8.60
CA CYS A 176 -13.12 -17.19 -9.54
C CYS A 176 -12.61 -17.26 -10.99
N ALA A 177 -11.77 -16.31 -11.42
CA ALA A 177 -11.20 -16.31 -12.77
C ALA A 177 -10.30 -17.54 -13.02
N GLU A 178 -9.47 -17.91 -12.05
CA GLU A 178 -8.63 -19.11 -12.16
C GLU A 178 -9.46 -20.40 -12.16
N ALA A 179 -10.50 -20.49 -11.32
CA ALA A 179 -11.44 -21.60 -11.34
C ALA A 179 -12.17 -21.72 -12.69
N GLN A 180 -12.59 -20.61 -13.30
CA GLN A 180 -13.21 -20.61 -14.63
C GLN A 180 -12.26 -21.11 -15.72
N LYS A 181 -10.97 -20.72 -15.67
CA LYS A 181 -9.95 -21.24 -16.60
C LYS A 181 -9.77 -22.75 -16.44
N MET A 182 -9.71 -23.24 -15.21
CA MET A 182 -9.61 -24.68 -14.94
C MET A 182 -10.84 -25.44 -15.46
N ILE A 183 -12.05 -24.92 -15.25
CA ILE A 183 -13.28 -25.52 -15.78
C ILE A 183 -13.24 -25.58 -17.31
N ALA A 184 -12.83 -24.50 -17.97
CA ALA A 184 -12.71 -24.47 -19.42
C ALA A 184 -11.68 -25.51 -19.93
N GLY A 185 -10.51 -25.58 -19.30
CA GLY A 185 -9.48 -26.57 -19.65
C GLY A 185 -9.96 -28.02 -19.47
N LEU A 186 -10.62 -28.33 -18.35
CA LEU A 186 -11.19 -29.66 -18.10
C LEU A 186 -12.32 -30.00 -19.09
N SER A 187 -13.13 -29.01 -19.48
CA SER A 187 -14.17 -29.19 -20.49
C SER A 187 -13.56 -29.54 -21.86
N ASP A 188 -12.48 -28.86 -22.24
CA ASP A 188 -11.75 -29.16 -23.48
C ASP A 188 -11.14 -30.56 -23.42
N GLU A 189 -10.47 -30.93 -22.33
CA GLU A 189 -9.93 -32.29 -22.12
C GLU A 189 -11.02 -33.37 -22.23
N LEU A 190 -12.16 -33.17 -21.58
CA LEU A 190 -13.31 -34.08 -21.68
C LEU A 190 -13.82 -34.22 -23.11
N SER A 191 -13.83 -33.14 -23.89
CA SER A 191 -14.21 -33.18 -25.30
C SER A 191 -13.24 -34.03 -26.13
N THR A 192 -11.93 -33.87 -25.89
CA THR A 192 -10.90 -34.66 -26.59
C THR A 192 -10.97 -36.13 -26.23
N LEU A 193 -11.24 -36.46 -24.97
CA LEU A 193 -11.37 -37.83 -24.50
C LEU A 193 -12.54 -38.54 -25.20
N LYS A 194 -13.70 -37.89 -25.31
CA LYS A 194 -14.85 -38.43 -26.07
C LYS A 194 -14.51 -38.71 -27.54
N VAL A 195 -13.74 -37.82 -28.19
CA VAL A 195 -13.30 -38.02 -29.57
C VAL A 195 -12.34 -39.21 -29.68
N LEU A 196 -11.40 -39.35 -28.75
CA LEU A 196 -10.46 -40.47 -28.71
C LEU A 196 -11.17 -41.80 -28.44
N GLU A 197 -12.13 -41.83 -27.52
CA GLU A 197 -12.96 -43.01 -27.26
C GLU A 197 -13.77 -43.44 -28.49
N ALA A 198 -14.37 -42.47 -29.21
CA ALA A 198 -15.07 -42.75 -30.46
C ALA A 198 -14.12 -43.34 -31.52
N LYS A 199 -12.94 -42.75 -31.72
CA LYS A 199 -11.91 -43.26 -32.63
C LYS A 199 -11.43 -44.66 -32.25
N LEU A 200 -11.22 -44.92 -30.96
CA LEU A 200 -10.84 -46.26 -30.45
C LEU A 200 -11.92 -47.30 -30.71
N LYS A 201 -13.19 -46.93 -30.55
CA LYS A 201 -14.33 -47.81 -30.81
C LYS A 201 -14.44 -48.14 -32.30
N GLU A 202 -14.24 -47.15 -33.17
CA GLU A 202 -14.23 -47.33 -34.62
C GLU A 202 -13.06 -48.21 -35.06
N PHE A 203 -11.84 -47.97 -34.54
CA PHE A 203 -10.67 -48.81 -34.79
C PHE A 203 -10.89 -50.27 -34.37
N LYS A 204 -11.53 -50.51 -33.21
CA LYS A 204 -11.87 -51.87 -32.75
C LYS A 204 -12.92 -52.53 -33.63
N ALA A 205 -13.88 -51.77 -34.18
CA ALA A 205 -14.87 -52.30 -35.11
C ALA A 205 -14.25 -52.68 -36.46
N THR A 206 -13.37 -51.83 -37.02
CA THR A 206 -12.66 -52.10 -38.28
C THR A 206 -11.63 -53.23 -38.15
N SER A 207 -11.01 -53.36 -36.98
CA SER A 207 -10.10 -54.48 -36.71
C SER A 207 -10.85 -55.81 -36.54
N GLY A 208 -12.15 -55.81 -36.25
CA GLY A 208 -12.91 -57.05 -36.00
C GLY A 208 -13.07 -57.98 -37.21
N GLU A 209 -13.13 -57.44 -38.43
CA GLU A 209 -13.30 -58.25 -39.65
C GLU A 209 -11.97 -58.78 -40.22
N ASP A 210 -10.85 -58.08 -39.98
CA ASP A 210 -9.52 -58.46 -40.49
C ASP A 210 -8.52 -58.91 -39.40
N ALA A 211 -8.81 -58.78 -38.10
CA ALA A 211 -7.88 -59.11 -37.03
C ALA A 211 -7.43 -60.57 -37.06
N ASP A 212 -8.32 -61.52 -37.33
CA ASP A 212 -7.97 -62.94 -37.38
C ASP A 212 -7.07 -63.26 -38.59
N ALA A 213 -7.31 -62.62 -39.73
CA ALA A 213 -6.49 -62.77 -40.93
C ALA A 213 -5.11 -62.13 -40.77
N VAL A 214 -5.06 -60.93 -40.17
CA VAL A 214 -3.82 -60.19 -39.91
C VAL A 214 -2.99 -60.89 -38.83
N ASN A 215 -3.61 -61.42 -37.77
CA ASN A 215 -2.92 -62.20 -36.73
C ASN A 215 -2.34 -63.50 -37.32
N LYS A 216 -3.11 -64.26 -38.11
CA LYS A 216 -2.59 -65.44 -38.83
C LYS A 216 -1.44 -65.10 -39.78
N ALA A 217 -1.54 -63.98 -40.50
CA ALA A 217 -0.48 -63.54 -41.41
C ALA A 217 0.81 -63.16 -40.66
N GLN A 218 0.70 -62.54 -39.49
CA GLN A 218 1.83 -62.23 -38.61
C GLN A 218 2.48 -63.49 -38.02
N GLU A 219 1.69 -64.47 -37.56
CA GLU A 219 2.18 -65.76 -37.07
C GLU A 219 2.94 -66.52 -38.18
N GLN A 220 2.37 -66.61 -39.39
CA GLN A 220 3.02 -67.26 -40.53
C GLN A 220 4.31 -66.54 -40.95
N LYS A 221 4.36 -65.20 -40.87
CA LYS A 221 5.59 -64.44 -41.12
C LYS A 221 6.67 -64.77 -40.08
N ALA A 222 6.30 -64.81 -38.81
CA ALA A 222 7.24 -65.16 -37.73
C ALA A 222 7.79 -66.59 -37.90
N GLN A 223 6.96 -67.54 -38.36
CA GLN A 223 7.40 -68.91 -38.64
C GLN A 223 8.39 -68.98 -39.81
N ARG A 224 8.10 -68.29 -40.93
CA ARG A 224 9.03 -68.20 -42.08
C ARG A 224 10.36 -67.54 -41.71
N ASP A 225 10.35 -66.53 -40.85
CA ASP A 225 11.57 -65.87 -40.40
C ASP A 225 12.42 -66.78 -39.49
N ARG A 226 11.80 -67.66 -38.71
CA ARG A 226 12.53 -68.70 -37.95
C ARG A 226 13.13 -69.76 -38.88
N GLU A 227 12.36 -70.24 -39.84
CA GLU A 227 12.85 -71.22 -40.84
C GLU A 227 14.02 -70.66 -41.65
N LYS A 228 13.93 -69.40 -42.11
CA LYS A 228 15.04 -68.73 -42.79
C LYS A 228 16.30 -68.69 -41.93
N ARG A 229 16.20 -68.31 -40.65
CA ARG A 229 17.36 -68.30 -39.74
C ARG A 229 17.95 -69.69 -39.54
N ALA A 230 17.12 -70.71 -39.40
CA ALA A 230 17.58 -72.09 -39.26
C ALA A 230 18.29 -72.59 -40.53
N ILE A 231 17.78 -72.24 -41.72
CA ILE A 231 18.40 -72.57 -43.00
C ILE A 231 19.72 -71.82 -43.17
N THR A 232 19.78 -70.53 -42.82
CA THR A 232 21.02 -69.75 -42.86
C THR A 232 22.08 -70.34 -41.92
N ALA A 233 21.70 -70.68 -40.69
CA ALA A 233 22.62 -71.32 -39.74
C ALA A 233 23.09 -72.71 -40.22
N ALA A 234 22.20 -73.49 -40.85
CA ALA A 234 22.58 -74.78 -41.43
C ALA A 234 23.54 -74.62 -42.62
N LEU A 235 23.31 -73.64 -43.50
CA LEU A 235 24.21 -73.31 -44.61
C LEU A 235 25.58 -72.83 -44.13
N GLU A 236 25.63 -72.02 -43.07
CA GLU A 236 26.87 -71.60 -42.43
C GLU A 236 27.63 -72.79 -41.84
N SER A 237 26.95 -73.72 -41.16
CA SER A 237 27.58 -74.94 -40.63
C SER A 237 28.09 -75.92 -41.70
N LEU A 238 27.42 -75.98 -42.86
CA LEU A 238 27.85 -76.78 -44.01
C LEU A 238 29.06 -76.16 -44.73
N ALA A 239 29.17 -74.83 -44.72
CA ALA A 239 30.33 -74.12 -45.26
C ALA A 239 31.58 -74.25 -44.38
N GLU A 240 31.44 -74.53 -43.08
CA GLU A 240 32.57 -74.83 -42.19
C GLU A 240 33.16 -76.26 -42.39
N TYR A 241 32.46 -77.14 -43.10
CA TYR A 241 32.87 -78.53 -43.36
C TYR A 241 33.18 -78.83 -44.84
N ALA A 242 33.26 -77.80 -45.71
CA ALA A 242 33.67 -77.88 -47.12
C ALA A 242 35.02 -77.17 -47.34
#